data_AF-Z9JER5-F1
#
_entry.id   AF-Z9JER5-F1
#
_cell.length_a   1.000
_cell.length_b   1.000
_cell.length_c   1.000
_cell.angle_alpha   90.00
_cell.angle_beta   90.00
_cell.angle_gamma   90.00
#
_symmetry.space_group_name_H-M   'P 1'
#
loop_
_entity.id
_entity.type
_entity.pdbx_description
1 polymer ?
#
loop_
_entity_poly.entity_id
_entity_poly.type
_entity_poly.pdbx_seq_one_letter_code
_entity_poly.pdbx_strand_id
1 'polypeptide(L)'
;MTLRPYQHRIVDFILTHPRCNLFVPMGLGKTVSTLTALDVLILAEAVTPILVVAPLRVAASTWPDEVAKFPHLRHLRVAVAVGSAAVR
;
A
#
# COMPACT_ATOMS: atom_id res chain seq x y z
N MET A 1 -5.91 -14.76 2.90
CA MET A 1 -4.64 -14.78 2.16
C MET A 1 -3.58 -14.14 3.04
N THR A 2 -2.41 -14.75 3.16
CA THR A 2 -1.29 -14.25 3.99
C THR A 2 -0.11 -13.84 3.10
N LEU A 3 0.80 -13.02 3.63
CA LEU A 3 2.04 -12.65 2.96
C LEU A 3 2.90 -13.89 2.72
N ARG A 4 3.64 -13.89 1.61
CA ARG A 4 4.68 -14.87 1.33
C ARG A 4 5.96 -14.50 2.12
N PRO A 5 6.82 -15.47 2.47
CA PRO A 5 8.05 -15.21 3.23
C PRO A 5 8.92 -14.08 2.67
N TYR A 6 9.05 -13.97 1.34
CA TYR A 6 9.85 -12.92 0.71
C TYR A 6 9.26 -11.50 0.86
N GLN A 7 7.94 -11.39 1.07
CA GLN A 7 7.27 -10.09 1.21
C GLN A 7 7.56 -9.45 2.57
N HIS A 8 7.80 -10.25 3.60
CA HIS A 8 8.24 -9.75 4.91
C HIS A 8 9.53 -8.94 4.80
N ARG A 9 10.47 -9.37 3.95
CA ARG A 9 11.70 -8.59 3.70
C ARG A 9 11.44 -7.21 3.10
N ILE A 10 10.38 -7.06 2.28
CA ILE A 10 9.98 -5.76 1.72
C ILE A 10 9.36 -4.90 2.82
N VAL A 11 8.51 -5.49 3.66
CA VAL A 11 7.89 -4.81 4.82
C VAL A 11 8.97 -4.29 5.76
N ASP A 12 9.87 -5.16 6.20
CA ASP A 12 10.95 -4.82 7.14
C ASP A 12 11.85 -3.72 6.58
N PHE A 13 12.14 -3.77 5.28
CA PHE A 13 12.95 -2.74 4.62
C PHE A 13 12.26 -1.37 4.68
N ILE A 14 10.95 -1.28 4.43
CA ILE A 14 10.20 -0.03 4.57
C ILE A 14 10.23 0.46 6.02
N LEU A 15 9.97 -0.42 7.00
CA LEU A 15 9.86 -0.05 8.42
C LEU A 15 11.19 0.44 9.01
N THR A 16 12.32 -0.03 8.49
CA THR A 16 13.66 0.30 9.00
C THR A 16 14.32 1.47 8.28
N HIS A 17 13.71 1.98 7.19
CA HIS A 17 14.26 3.06 6.38
C HIS A 17 13.23 4.20 6.25
N PRO A 18 13.43 5.34 6.93
CA PRO A 18 12.48 6.46 6.87
C PRO A 18 12.14 6.94 5.45
N ARG A 19 13.07 6.73 4.51
CA ARG A 19 12.88 6.98 3.07
C ARG A 19 13.57 5.88 2.29
N CYS A 20 12.88 5.23 1.37
CA CYS A 20 13.43 4.11 0.62
C CYS A 20 12.87 4.02 -0.81
N ASN A 21 13.60 3.28 -1.66
CA ASN A 21 13.16 2.88 -3.00
C ASN A 21 13.10 1.36 -3.07
N LEU A 22 12.00 0.82 -3.59
CA LEU A 22 11.80 -0.63 -3.74
C LEU A 22 12.03 -1.09 -5.18
N PHE A 23 13.17 -1.72 -5.44
CA PHE A 23 13.51 -2.30 -6.75
C PHE A 23 13.05 -3.77 -6.82
N VAL A 24 11.75 -3.97 -7.00
CA VAL A 24 11.13 -5.30 -6.93
C VAL A 24 10.51 -5.69 -8.27
N PRO A 25 10.82 -6.87 -8.85
CA PRO A 25 10.23 -7.39 -10.07
C PRO A 25 8.69 -7.47 -10.06
N MET A 26 8.07 -7.49 -11.25
CA MET A 26 6.62 -7.65 -11.38
C MET A 26 6.13 -8.97 -10.79
N GLY A 27 4.91 -8.98 -10.24
CA GLY A 27 4.30 -10.17 -9.65
C GLY A 27 4.71 -10.51 -8.21
N LEU A 28 5.71 -9.82 -7.63
CA LEU A 28 6.18 -10.10 -6.26
C LEU A 28 5.44 -9.31 -5.16
N GLY A 29 4.20 -8.90 -5.41
CA GLY A 29 3.35 -8.29 -4.37
C GLY A 29 3.91 -7.02 -3.72
N LYS A 30 4.45 -6.11 -4.54
CA LYS A 30 4.94 -4.79 -4.10
C LYS A 30 3.89 -4.00 -3.32
N THR A 31 2.67 -3.94 -3.86
CA THR A 31 1.57 -3.14 -3.31
C THR A 31 1.13 -3.66 -1.96
N VAL A 32 0.83 -4.97 -1.83
CA VAL A 32 0.40 -5.54 -0.54
C VAL A 32 1.49 -5.48 0.53
N SER A 33 2.76 -5.64 0.16
CA SER A 33 3.88 -5.50 1.11
C SER A 33 3.97 -4.05 1.60
N THR A 34 3.81 -3.09 0.69
CA THR A 34 3.81 -1.66 1.05
C THR A 34 2.61 -1.32 1.94
N LEU A 35 1.41 -1.76 1.60
CA LEU A 35 0.20 -1.58 2.42
C LEU A 35 0.36 -2.19 3.81
N THR A 36 0.98 -3.36 3.91
CA THR A 36 1.22 -4.00 5.22
C THR A 36 2.19 -3.18 6.06
N ALA A 37 3.28 -2.65 5.47
CA ALA A 37 4.19 -1.78 6.21
C ALA A 37 3.48 -0.50 6.68
N LEU A 38 2.65 0.11 5.83
CA LEU A 38 1.86 1.28 6.20
C LEU A 38 0.87 0.98 7.32
N ASP A 39 0.21 -0.18 7.29
CA ASP A 39 -0.72 -0.60 8.36
C ASP A 39 -0.01 -0.69 9.73
N VAL A 40 1.21 -1.24 9.76
CA VAL A 40 2.05 -1.26 10.97
C VAL A 40 2.40 0.17 11.43
N LEU A 41 2.80 1.06 10.52
CA LEU A 41 3.15 2.44 10.85
C LEU A 41 1.93 3.24 11.35
N ILE A 42 0.73 2.99 10.83
CA ILE A 42 -0.50 3.63 11.30
C ILE A 42 -0.74 3.28 12.77
N LEU A 43 -0.54 2.02 13.15
CA LEU A 43 -0.71 1.54 14.52
C LEU A 43 0.37 2.09 15.47
N ALA A 44 1.61 2.23 14.98
CA ALA A 44 2.75 2.63 15.81
C ALA A 44 2.95 4.14 15.94
N GLU A 45 2.69 4.91 14.87
CA GLU A 45 3.21 6.28 14.70
C GLU A 45 2.17 7.32 14.24
N ALA A 46 0.87 6.98 14.23
CA ALA A 46 -0.21 7.91 13.85
C ALA A 46 0.00 8.63 12.50
N VAL A 47 0.61 7.95 11.52
CA VAL A 47 1.04 8.49 10.21
C VAL A 47 -0.10 8.80 9.22
N THR A 48 -1.33 8.93 9.70
CA THR A 48 -2.51 9.19 8.85
C THR A 48 -2.82 10.70 8.75
N PRO A 49 -3.28 11.20 7.60
CA PRO A 49 -3.57 10.49 6.35
C PRO A 49 -2.32 10.22 5.48
N ILE A 50 -2.36 9.17 4.66
CA ILE A 50 -1.29 8.79 3.73
C ILE A 50 -1.70 9.11 2.30
N LEU A 51 -0.81 9.72 1.53
CA LEU A 51 -1.00 9.99 0.09
C LEU A 51 -0.22 8.98 -0.75
N VAL A 52 -0.93 8.29 -1.65
CA VAL A 52 -0.33 7.43 -2.68
C VAL A 52 -0.43 8.11 -4.03
N VAL A 53 0.70 8.32 -4.68
CA VAL A 53 0.77 8.83 -6.06
C VAL A 53 1.13 7.68 -6.99
N ALA A 54 0.29 7.42 -8.00
CA ALA A 54 0.48 6.31 -8.91
C ALA A 54 -0.12 6.62 -10.30
N PRO A 55 0.27 5.87 -11.36
CA PRO A 55 -0.38 5.98 -12.66
C PRO A 55 -1.89 5.75 -12.55
N LEU A 56 -2.68 6.40 -13.40
CA LEU A 56 -4.15 6.45 -13.34
C LEU A 56 -4.79 5.08 -13.04
N ARG A 57 -4.44 4.05 -13.81
CA ARG A 57 -4.99 2.70 -13.64
C ARG A 57 -4.61 2.07 -12.30
N VAL A 58 -3.38 2.30 -11.84
CA VAL A 58 -2.87 1.74 -10.58
C VAL A 58 -3.55 2.39 -9.39
N ALA A 59 -3.72 3.72 -9.43
CA ALA A 59 -4.49 4.44 -8.42
C ALA A 59 -5.96 4.02 -8.40
N ALA A 60 -6.57 3.83 -9.58
CA ALA A 60 -7.97 3.48 -9.71
C ALA A 60 -8.32 2.06 -9.24
N SER A 61 -7.44 1.07 -9.46
CA SER A 61 -7.75 -0.34 -9.16
C SER A 61 -6.77 -1.01 -8.21
N THR A 62 -5.46 -0.93 -8.45
CA THR A 62 -4.49 -1.82 -7.78
C THR A 62 -4.47 -1.65 -6.26
N TRP A 63 -4.45 -0.42 -5.76
CA TRP A 63 -4.45 -0.17 -4.31
C TRP A 63 -5.77 -0.55 -3.62
N PRO A 64 -6.96 -0.10 -4.08
CA PRO A 64 -8.22 -0.52 -3.46
C PRO A 64 -8.49 -2.02 -3.59
N ASP A 65 -8.13 -2.65 -4.71
CA ASP A 65 -8.32 -4.09 -4.92
C ASP A 65 -7.47 -4.92 -3.94
N GLU A 66 -6.22 -4.55 -3.71
CA GLU A 66 -5.33 -5.24 -2.75
C GLU A 66 -5.85 -5.11 -1.31
N VAL A 67 -6.38 -3.92 -0.93
CA VAL A 67 -7.03 -3.70 0.37
C VAL A 67 -8.27 -4.58 0.53
N ALA A 68 -9.12 -4.69 -0.50
CA ALA A 68 -10.31 -5.55 -0.45
C ALA A 68 -9.96 -7.05 -0.43
N LYS A 69 -8.89 -7.44 -1.14
CA LYS A 69 -8.46 -8.83 -1.30
C LYS A 69 -7.84 -9.41 -0.03
N PHE A 70 -7.01 -8.64 0.68
CA PHE A 70 -6.26 -9.14 1.84
C PHE A 70 -6.99 -8.88 3.17
N PRO A 71 -7.41 -9.92 3.92
CA PRO A 71 -8.25 -9.76 5.10
C PRO A 71 -7.71 -8.80 6.16
N HIS A 72 -6.39 -8.80 6.39
CA HIS A 72 -5.74 -7.97 7.40
C HIS A 72 -5.63 -6.49 7.00
N LEU A 73 -5.99 -6.11 5.77
CA LEU A 73 -5.94 -4.73 5.30
C LEU A 73 -7.33 -4.11 5.16
N ARG A 74 -8.41 -4.91 5.26
CA ARG A 74 -9.78 -4.49 4.96
C ARG A 74 -10.32 -3.38 5.85
N HIS A 75 -9.70 -3.13 7.00
CA HIS A 75 -10.05 -2.02 7.89
C HIS A 75 -9.51 -0.66 7.38
N LEU A 76 -8.58 -0.66 6.43
CA LEU A 76 -8.05 0.57 5.83
C LEU A 76 -9.11 1.22 4.94
N ARG A 77 -9.32 2.52 5.12
CA ARG A 77 -10.17 3.33 4.23
C ARG A 77 -9.32 3.92 3.11
N VAL A 78 -9.69 3.63 1.88
CA VAL A 78 -9.02 4.15 0.68
C VAL A 78 -9.95 5.12 -0.05
N ALA A 79 -9.51 6.35 -0.26
CA ALA A 79 -10.18 7.32 -1.13
C ALA A 79 -9.41 7.41 -2.45
N VAL A 80 -10.09 7.15 -3.56
CA VAL A 80 -9.49 7.19 -4.90
C VAL A 80 -9.77 8.55 -5.53
N ALA A 81 -8.73 9.38 -5.67
CA ALA A 81 -8.81 10.69 -6.30
C ALA A 81 -8.28 10.61 -7.74
N VAL A 82 -9.08 10.08 -8.66
CA VAL A 82 -8.77 10.00 -10.09
C VAL A 82 -9.85 10.70 -10.91
N GLY A 83 -9.47 11.35 -12.01
CA GLY A 83 -10.39 12.12 -12.87
C GLY A 83 -10.11 13.62 -12.88
N SER A 84 -11.09 14.42 -13.27
CA SER A 84 -11.00 15.89 -13.23
C SER A 84 -11.50 16.42 -11.88
N ALA A 85 -11.04 17.61 -11.47
CA ALA A 85 -11.42 18.24 -10.20
C ALA A 85 -12.95 18.47 -10.03
N ALA A 86 -13.72 18.38 -11.12
CA ALA A 86 -15.18 18.48 -11.11
C ALA A 86 -15.89 17.20 -10.66
N VAL A 87 -15.21 16.05 -10.74
CA VAL A 87 -15.72 14.76 -10.27
C VAL A 87 -15.27 14.61 -8.83
N ARG A 88 -16.21 14.79 -7.90
CA ARG A 88 -15.98 14.81 -6.45
C ARG A 88 -16.14 13.43 -5.83
#